data_AF-A0A443S7N5-F1
#
_entry.id   AF-A0A443S7N5-F1
#
_cell.length_a   1.000
_cell.length_b   1.000
_cell.length_c   1.000
_cell.angle_alpha   90.00
_cell.angle_beta   90.00
_cell.angle_gamma   90.00
#
_symmetry.space_group_name_H-M   'P 1'
#
loop_
_entity.id
_entity.type
_entity.pdbx_description
1 polymer ?
#
loop_
_entity_poly.entity_id
_entity_poly.type
_entity_poly.pdbx_seq_one_letter_code
_entity_poly.pdbx_strand_id
1 'polypeptide(L)' 'MIEIDFSMNALRTLHANTFKKLNQLLTLNLTNNPLDNLPKAIFQDLTSLTSLDLRTVTINNIDIVHFASMRRLKHM' A
#
# COMPACT_ATOMS: atom_id res chain seq x y z
N MET A 1 17.88 -2.82 2.53
CA MET A 1 16.46 -2.48 2.81
C MET A 1 15.83 -2.14 1.48
N ILE A 2 14.67 -2.71 1.13
CA ILE A 2 13.96 -2.42 -0.13
C ILE A 2 12.73 -1.59 0.23
N GLU A 3 12.69 -0.37 -0.27
CA GLU A 3 11.68 0.64 0.04
C GLU A 3 11.18 1.28 -1.25
N ILE A 4 9.88 1.60 -1.28
CA ILE A 4 9.25 2.37 -2.34
C ILE A 4 8.53 3.55 -1.70
N ASP A 5 8.91 4.75 -2.13
CA ASP A 5 8.27 5.99 -1.73
C ASP A 5 7.52 6.60 -2.92
N PHE A 6 6.20 6.64 -2.81
CA PHE A 6 5.30 7.32 -3.73
C PHE A 6 4.61 8.51 -3.08
N SER A 7 5.11 8.98 -1.93
CA SER A 7 4.50 10.09 -1.21
C SER A 7 4.53 11.40 -1.99
N MET A 8 3.61 12.30 -1.63
CA MET A 8 3.52 13.65 -2.21
C MET A 8 3.35 13.67 -3.73
N ASN A 9 2.57 12.73 -4.25
CA ASN A 9 2.19 12.69 -5.65
C ASN A 9 0.70 13.00 -5.82
N ALA A 10 0.25 13.03 -7.07
CA ALA A 10 -1.15 13.20 -7.44
C ALA A 10 -1.82 11.85 -7.78
N LEU A 11 -1.44 10.76 -7.09
CA LEU A 11 -2.02 9.45 -7.37
C LEU A 11 -3.47 9.42 -6.91
N ARG A 12 -4.38 9.26 -7.88
CA ARG A 12 -5.82 9.11 -7.64
C ARG A 12 -6.29 7.67 -7.63
N THR A 13 -5.65 6.83 -8.45
CA THR A 13 -6.00 5.42 -8.61
C THR A 13 -4.73 4.57 -8.65
N LEU A 14 -4.87 3.31 -8.23
CA LEU A 14 -3.84 2.28 -8.37
C LEU A 14 -4.47 1.09 -9.07
N HIS A 15 -3.75 0.50 -10.02
CA HIS A 15 -4.17 -0.76 -10.62
C HIS A 15 -3.97 -1.90 -9.61
N ALA A 16 -4.84 -2.92 -9.64
CA ALA A 16 -4.75 -4.06 -8.72
C ALA A 16 -3.39 -4.79 -8.76
N ASN A 17 -2.64 -4.62 -9.85
CA ASN A 17 -1.32 -5.23 -10.05
C ASN A 17 -0.14 -4.27 -9.83
N THR A 18 -0.36 -3.03 -9.35
CA THR A 18 0.72 -2.03 -9.19
C THR A 18 1.89 -2.56 -8.35
N PHE A 19 1.60 -3.35 -7.31
CA PHE A 19 2.61 -3.93 -6.43
C PHE A 19 2.81 -5.44 -6.63
N LYS A 20 2.38 -5.97 -7.78
CA LYS A 20 2.45 -7.40 -8.07
C LYS A 20 3.91 -7.86 -8.08
N LYS A 21 4.17 -9.04 -7.52
CA LYS A 21 5.50 -9.67 -7.37
C LYS A 21 6.51 -8.91 -6.50
N LEU A 22 6.13 -7.84 -5.79
CA LEU A 22 7.02 -7.12 -4.86
C LEU A 22 7.13 -7.83 -3.49
N ASN A 23 7.36 -9.14 -3.50
CA ASN A 23 7.37 -9.99 -2.30
C ASN A 23 8.54 -9.73 -1.35
N GLN A 24 9.56 -8.96 -1.79
CA GLN A 24 10.71 -8.57 -0.96
C GLN A 24 10.63 -7.13 -0.45
N LEU A 25 9.58 -6.38 -0.80
CA LEU A 25 9.41 -4.99 -0.35
C LEU A 25 9.21 -4.97 1.18
N LEU A 26 9.93 -4.08 1.87
CA LEU A 26 9.88 -3.96 3.33
C LEU A 26 9.09 -2.72 3.79
N THR A 27 9.17 -1.64 3.02
CA THR A 27 8.52 -0.35 3.33
C THR A 27 7.83 0.20 2.08
N LEU A 28 6.58 0.64 2.25
CA LEU A 28 5.80 1.32 1.22
C LEU A 28 5.20 2.61 1.80
N ASN A 29 5.50 3.75 1.18
CA ASN A 29 4.94 5.04 1.56
C ASN A 29 4.05 5.58 0.43
N LEU A 30 2.76 5.79 0.73
CA LEU A 30 1.76 6.37 -0.18
C LEU A 30 1.19 7.69 0.34
N THR A 31 1.82 8.28 1.36
CA THR A 31 1.30 9.48 2.03
C THR A 31 1.10 10.65 1.10
N ASN A 32 0.17 11.54 1.46
CA ASN A 32 -0.10 12.77 0.68
C ASN A 32 -0.43 12.47 -0.79
N ASN A 33 -1.26 11.45 -1.04
CA ASN A 33 -1.85 11.18 -2.35
C ASN A 33 -3.38 11.23 -2.27
N PRO A 34 -4.07 11.87 -3.23
CA PRO A 34 -5.52 11.95 -3.27
C PRO A 34 -6.15 10.65 -3.81
N LEU A 35 -5.80 9.51 -3.21
CA LEU A 35 -6.28 8.19 -3.65
C LEU A 35 -7.79 8.11 -3.40
N ASP A 36 -8.57 7.93 -4.47
CA ASP A 36 -10.02 7.86 -4.41
C ASP A 36 -10.47 6.50 -3.83
N ASN A 37 -9.82 5.42 -4.30
CA ASN A 37 -10.10 4.04 -3.89
C ASN A 37 -8.84 3.14 -3.96
N LEU A 38 -8.86 2.06 -3.18
CA LEU A 38 -7.90 0.97 -3.27
C LEU A 38 -8.55 -0.32 -3.84
N PRO A 39 -7.88 -1.03 -4.77
CA PRO A 39 -8.28 -2.38 -5.13
C PRO A 39 -8.11 -3.36 -3.97
N LYS A 40 -9.07 -4.28 -3.77
CA LYS A 40 -9.05 -5.26 -2.66
C LYS A 40 -7.73 -6.05 -2.52
N ALA A 41 -7.11 -6.39 -3.64
CA ALA A 41 -5.90 -7.21 -3.68
C ALA A 41 -4.60 -6.41 -3.82
N ILE A 42 -4.63 -5.08 -3.65
CA ILE A 42 -3.49 -4.19 -3.95
C ILE A 42 -2.21 -4.57 -3.17
N PHE A 43 -2.35 -5.09 -1.94
CA PHE A 43 -1.23 -5.49 -1.08
C PHE A 43 -1.03 -7.02 -1.01
N GLN A 44 -1.71 -7.80 -1.85
CA GLN A 44 -1.71 -9.28 -1.74
C GLN A 44 -0.31 -9.90 -1.83
N ASP A 45 0.54 -9.38 -2.71
CA ASP A 45 1.89 -9.91 -2.96
C ASP A 45 2.97 -9.32 -2.02
N LEU A 46 2.62 -8.34 -1.18
CA LEU A 46 3.54 -7.65 -0.26
C LEU A 46 3.82 -8.44 1.02
N THR A 47 4.17 -9.72 0.89
CA THR A 47 4.28 -10.67 2.01
C THR A 47 5.44 -10.40 2.97
N SER A 48 6.46 -9.65 2.52
CA SER A 48 7.58 -9.22 3.37
C SER A 48 7.40 -7.82 3.98
N LEU A 49 6.31 -7.12 3.68
CA LEU A 49 6.13 -5.74 4.10
C LEU A 49 6.05 -5.64 5.62
N THR A 50 6.83 -4.73 6.17
CA THR A 50 6.92 -4.45 7.61
C THR A 50 6.40 -3.06 7.96
N SER A 51 6.41 -2.13 7.01
CA SER A 51 5.95 -0.76 7.19
C SER A 51 5.10 -0.33 6.00
N LEU A 52 3.90 0.16 6.27
CA LEU A 52 3.00 0.74 5.28
C LEU A 52 2.54 2.10 5.78
N ASP A 53 2.73 3.15 4.99
CA ASP A 53 2.25 4.48 5.37
C ASP A 53 1.17 4.99 4.41
N LEU A 54 -0.03 5.17 4.95
CA LEU A 54 -1.22 5.67 4.27
C LEU A 54 -1.71 6.98 4.89
N ARG A 55 -0.90 7.71 5.66
CA ARG A 55 -1.33 8.99 6.25
C ARG A 55 -1.67 10.02 5.17
N THR A 56 -2.68 10.83 5.45
CA THR A 56 -3.10 11.93 4.55
C THR A 56 -3.49 11.46 3.15
N VAL A 57 -4.02 10.25 3.04
CA VAL A 57 -4.72 9.77 1.83
C VAL A 57 -6.22 9.98 1.97
N THR A 58 -6.93 10.11 0.86
CA THR A 58 -8.38 10.38 0.82
C THR A 58 -9.22 9.14 0.46
N ILE A 59 -8.78 7.95 0.89
CA ILE A 59 -9.36 6.67 0.47
C ILE A 59 -10.76 6.50 1.06
N ASN A 60 -11.76 6.28 0.21
CA ASN A 60 -13.14 6.08 0.66
C ASN A 60 -13.50 4.63 1.01
N ASN A 61 -12.72 3.64 0.53
CA ASN A 61 -13.10 2.22 0.56
C ASN A 61 -12.08 1.30 1.28
N ILE A 62 -11.48 1.74 2.38
CA ILE A 62 -10.51 0.94 3.13
C ILE A 62 -11.21 -0.08 4.07
N ASP A 63 -10.73 -1.32 4.07
CA ASP A 63 -11.34 -2.45 4.79
C ASP A 63 -10.26 -3.47 5.16
N ILE A 64 -10.48 -4.26 6.21
CA ILE A 64 -9.58 -5.34 6.69
C ILE A 64 -9.16 -6.30 5.56
N VAL A 65 -10.00 -6.51 4.54
CA VAL A 65 -9.65 -7.37 3.40
C VAL A 65 -8.40 -6.91 2.65
N HIS A 66 -8.12 -5.60 2.60
CA HIS A 66 -6.94 -5.04 1.92
C HIS A 66 -5.63 -5.49 2.59
N PHE A 67 -5.71 -5.83 3.88
CA PHE A 67 -4.55 -6.08 4.73
C PHE A 67 -4.37 -7.56 5.08
N ALA A 68 -5.24 -8.45 4.57
CA ALA A 68 -5.28 -9.87 4.94
C ALA A 68 -3.98 -10.64 4.66
N SER A 69 -3.16 -10.18 3.70
CA SER A 69 -1.87 -10.80 3.34
C SER A 69 -0.68 -10.29 4.17
N MET A 70 -0.82 -9.17 4.89
CA MET A 70 0.31 -8.45 5.48
C MET A 70 0.71 -9.01 6.86
N ARG A 71 1.13 -10.27 6.89
CA ARG A 71 1.44 -11.03 8.12
C ARG A 71 2.67 -10.54 8.89
N ARG A 72 3.52 -9.71 8.26
CA ARG A 72 4.78 -9.22 8.83
C ARG A 72 4.74 -7.73 9.16
N LEU A 73 3.59 -7.09 9.01
CA LEU A 73 3.41 -5.67 9.28
C LEU A 73 3.67 -5.38 10.76
N LYS A 74 4.48 -4.36 11.02
CA LYS A 74 4.83 -3.89 12.37
C LYS A 74 4.40 -2.44 12.58
N HIS A 75 4.39 -1.65 11.50
CA HIS A 75 4.12 -0.22 11.54
C HIS A 75 3.13 0.14 10.43
N MET A 76 2.03 0.79 10.82
CA MET A 76 0.98 1.32 9.94
C MET A 76 0.46 2.65 10.48
#